data_AF-A0A520I5W3-F1
#
_entry.id   AF-A0A520I5W3-F1
#
_cell.length_a   1.000
_cell.length_b   1.000
_cell.length_c   1.000
_cell.angle_alpha   90.00
_cell.angle_beta   90.00
_cell.angle_gamma   90.00
#
_symmetry.space_group_name_H-M   'P 1'
#
loop_
_entity.id
_entity.type
_entity.pdbx_description
1 polymer ?
#
loop_
_entity_poly.entity_id
_entity_poly.type
_entity_poly.pdbx_seq_one_letter_code
_entity_poly.pdbx_strand_id
1 'polypeptide(L)'
;MTQVPTFRFAVRKFEPFENTMQKIWAEYCLLNNIQMEAEFVAMDLPELHHAIISAGGLKDGTWDAAHIVTDWLDEAFSTQSLEVLNPYIEKNAPEDYAQAWS
;
A
#
# COMPACT_ATOMS: atom_id res chain seq x y z
N MET A 1 -11.66 25.95 -0.03
CA MET A 1 -11.47 24.73 -0.83
C MET A 1 -11.05 23.65 0.15
N THR A 2 -11.88 22.65 0.41
CA THR A 2 -11.46 21.47 1.18
C THR A 2 -10.51 20.67 0.30
N GLN A 3 -9.27 20.44 0.77
CA GLN A 3 -8.34 19.58 0.04
C GLN A 3 -8.89 18.16 0.02
N VAL A 4 -8.88 17.55 -1.16
CA VAL A 4 -9.20 16.12 -1.30
C VAL A 4 -8.03 15.35 -0.69
N PRO A 5 -8.27 14.37 0.20
CA PRO A 5 -7.20 13.58 0.76
C PRO A 5 -6.51 12.77 -0.33
N THR A 6 -5.19 12.61 -0.21
CA THR A 6 -4.37 11.83 -1.13
C THR A 6 -3.82 10.60 -0.40
N PHE A 7 -4.11 9.42 -0.92
CA PHE A 7 -3.54 8.15 -0.48
C PHE A 7 -2.19 7.94 -1.18
N ARG A 8 -1.10 7.89 -0.43
CA ARG A 8 0.27 7.82 -0.95
C ARG A 8 0.78 6.38 -0.94
N PHE A 9 1.16 5.89 -2.11
CA PHE A 9 1.66 4.54 -2.32
C PHE A 9 3.10 4.56 -2.86
N ALA A 10 4.05 4.01 -2.11
CA ALA A 10 5.42 3.80 -2.60
C ALA A 10 5.49 2.52 -3.44
N VAL A 11 5.76 2.64 -4.74
CA VAL A 11 5.78 1.49 -5.66
C VAL A 11 7.17 1.23 -6.21
N ARG A 12 7.52 -0.04 -6.38
CA ARG A 12 8.68 -0.43 -7.18
C ARG A 12 8.48 0.04 -8.62
N LYS A 13 9.44 0.78 -9.15
CA LYS A 13 9.44 1.33 -10.50
C LYS A 13 9.21 0.24 -11.54
N PHE A 14 8.08 0.32 -12.20
CA PHE A 14 7.68 -0.56 -13.29
C PHE A 14 6.46 0.06 -13.99
N GLU A 15 6.73 0.81 -15.06
CA GLU A 15 5.75 1.66 -15.74
C GLU A 15 4.41 0.99 -16.10
N PRO A 16 4.37 -0.30 -16.54
CA PRO A 16 3.09 -0.96 -16.80
C PRO A 16 2.21 -1.11 -15.55
N PHE A 17 2.81 -1.27 -14.37
CA PHE A 17 2.09 -1.45 -13.11
C PHE A 17 1.50 -0.15 -12.61
N GLU A 18 2.26 0.94 -12.68
CA GLU A 18 1.79 2.28 -12.29
C GLU A 18 0.48 2.61 -13.02
N ASN A 19 0.52 2.60 -14.35
CA ASN A 19 -0.64 2.87 -15.20
C ASN A 19 -1.85 1.97 -14.89
N THR A 20 -1.59 0.71 -14.53
CA THR A 20 -2.65 -0.24 -14.18
C THR A 20 -3.25 0.10 -12.82
N MET A 21 -2.42 0.42 -11.83
CA MET A 21 -2.87 0.80 -10.48
C MET A 21 -3.70 2.07 -10.48
N GLN A 22 -3.34 3.09 -11.26
CA GLN A 22 -4.17 4.30 -11.36
C GLN A 22 -5.56 4.00 -11.92
N LYS A 23 -5.66 3.10 -12.91
CA LYS A 23 -6.97 2.68 -13.46
C LYS A 23 -7.79 1.92 -12.43
N ILE A 24 -7.18 0.94 -11.76
CA ILE A 24 -7.83 0.16 -10.70
C ILE A 24 -8.32 1.08 -9.58
N TRP A 25 -7.50 2.06 -9.15
CA TRP A 25 -7.90 3.02 -8.13
C TRP A 25 -9.09 3.87 -8.57
N ALA A 26 -9.05 4.41 -9.80
CA ALA A 26 -10.14 5.22 -10.34
C ALA A 26 -11.45 4.42 -10.42
N GLU A 27 -11.39 3.17 -10.87
CA GLU A 27 -12.53 2.25 -10.91
C GLU A 27 -13.06 1.95 -9.51
N TYR A 28 -12.17 1.65 -8.56
CA TYR A 28 -12.53 1.41 -7.15
C TYR A 28 -13.24 2.62 -6.53
N CYS A 29 -12.72 3.83 -6.73
CA CYS A 29 -13.35 5.06 -6.25
C CYS A 29 -14.72 5.29 -6.88
N LEU A 30 -14.86 5.06 -8.19
CA LEU A 30 -16.12 5.20 -8.91
C LEU A 30 -17.18 4.22 -8.39
N LEU A 31 -16.82 2.94 -8.22
CA LEU A 31 -17.74 1.88 -7.78
C LEU A 31 -18.23 2.10 -6.34
N ASN A 32 -17.41 2.70 -5.48
CA ASN A 32 -17.70 2.88 -4.05
C ASN A 32 -18.08 4.32 -3.68
N ASN A 33 -18.20 5.23 -4.65
CA ASN A 33 -18.49 6.65 -4.44
C ASN A 33 -17.51 7.32 -3.44
N ILE A 34 -16.21 7.00 -3.57
CA ILE A 34 -15.14 7.54 -2.73
C ILE A 34 -14.54 8.78 -3.40
N GLN A 35 -14.41 9.88 -2.66
CA GLN A 35 -13.73 11.09 -3.10
C GLN A 35 -12.33 11.18 -2.47
N MET A 36 -11.37 10.49 -3.07
CA MET A 36 -9.98 10.42 -2.64
C MET A 36 -9.06 10.23 -3.84
N GLU A 37 -7.92 10.93 -3.85
CA GLU A 37 -6.89 10.75 -4.87
C GLU A 37 -5.89 9.69 -4.41
N ALA A 38 -5.21 9.02 -5.35
CA ALA A 38 -4.04 8.21 -5.02
C ALA A 38 -2.82 8.72 -5.79
N GLU A 39 -1.70 8.79 -5.08
CA GLU A 39 -0.39 9.12 -5.62
C GLU A 39 0.48 7.86 -5.54
N PHE A 40 0.90 7.35 -6.69
CA PHE A 40 1.82 6.22 -6.77
C PHE A 40 3.21 6.76 -7.12
N VAL A 41 4.16 6.64 -6.19
CA VAL A 41 5.51 7.18 -6.35
C VAL A 41 6.47 6.04 -6.65
N ALA A 42 6.95 6.01 -7.89
CA ALA A 42 7.82 4.97 -8.40
C ALA A 42 9.28 5.18 -7.98
N MET A 43 9.89 4.15 -7.39
CA MET A 43 11.25 4.16 -6.88
C MET A 43 12.00 2.88 -7.28
N ASP A 44 13.31 3.00 -7.48
CA ASP A 44 14.17 1.81 -7.60
C ASP A 44 14.34 1.13 -6.22
N LEU A 45 14.74 -0.14 -6.19
CA LEU A 45 14.74 -0.94 -4.95
C LEU A 45 15.47 -0.29 -3.75
N PRO A 46 16.68 0.29 -3.91
CA PRO A 46 17.37 0.92 -2.78
C PRO A 46 16.63 2.15 -2.25
N GLU A 47 16.08 2.97 -3.15
CA GLU A 47 15.30 4.16 -2.79
C GLU A 47 14.01 3.77 -2.09
N LEU A 48 13.34 2.73 -2.59
CA LEU A 48 12.11 2.20 -2.01
C LEU A 48 12.37 1.73 -0.57
N HIS A 49 13.34 0.84 -0.34
CA HIS A 49 13.67 0.35 1.00
C HIS A 49 13.99 1.50 1.96
N HIS A 50 14.78 2.48 1.49
CA HIS A 50 15.08 3.65 2.29
C HIS A 50 13.81 4.42 2.67
N ALA A 51 12.95 4.73 1.70
CA ALA A 51 11.74 5.51 1.91
C ALA A 51 10.74 4.83 2.85
N ILE A 52 10.58 3.51 2.76
CA ILE A 52 9.52 2.80 3.49
C ILE A 52 9.97 2.25 4.84
N ILE A 53 11.25 1.87 4.99
CA ILE A 53 11.80 1.27 6.22
C ILE A 53 12.86 2.16 6.87
N SER A 54 13.97 2.45 6.19
CA SER A 54 15.11 3.13 6.84
C SER A 54 14.78 4.55 7.33
N ALA A 55 13.99 5.29 6.56
CA ALA A 55 13.48 6.60 6.92
C ALA A 55 12.21 6.55 7.79
N GLY A 56 11.66 5.35 8.03
CA GLY A 56 10.45 5.15 8.83
C GLY A 56 9.15 5.54 8.14
N GLY A 57 9.14 5.69 6.81
CA GLY A 57 7.99 6.27 6.10
C GLY A 57 6.68 5.46 6.19
N LEU A 58 6.73 4.15 6.35
CA LEU A 58 5.52 3.37 6.67
C LEU A 58 5.12 3.50 8.15
N LYS A 59 6.09 3.65 9.04
CA LYS A 59 5.86 3.75 10.49
C LYS A 59 5.25 5.09 10.90
N ASP A 60 5.64 6.17 10.24
CA ASP A 60 5.19 7.52 10.56
C ASP A 60 3.98 7.99 9.72
N GLY A 61 3.54 7.17 8.76
CA GLY A 61 2.41 7.48 7.87
C GLY A 61 2.76 8.42 6.71
N THR A 62 4.05 8.64 6.41
CA THR A 62 4.47 9.30 5.16
C THR A 62 3.97 8.53 3.93
N TRP A 63 3.88 7.20 4.05
CA TRP A 63 3.30 6.28 3.06
C TRP A 63 2.15 5.51 3.69
N ASP A 64 0.98 5.52 3.03
CA ASP A 64 -0.18 4.75 3.47
C ASP A 64 -0.08 3.27 3.07
N ALA A 65 0.61 3.01 1.95
CA ALA A 65 0.90 1.66 1.47
C ALA A 65 2.21 1.62 0.69
N ALA A 66 2.79 0.44 0.58
CA ALA A 66 3.99 0.23 -0.21
C ALA A 66 4.05 -1.16 -0.84
N HIS A 67 4.79 -1.25 -1.94
CA HIS A 67 5.35 -2.51 -2.37
C HIS A 67 6.51 -2.86 -1.45
N ILE A 68 6.50 -4.08 -0.94
CA ILE A 68 7.56 -4.60 -0.09
C ILE A 68 8.13 -5.87 -0.71
N VAL A 69 9.46 -5.95 -0.79
CA VAL A 69 10.13 -7.19 -1.15
C VAL A 69 10.00 -8.15 0.03
N THR A 70 9.71 -9.43 -0.24
CA THR A 70 9.48 -10.45 0.79
C THR A 70 10.63 -10.53 1.81
N ASP A 71 11.87 -10.38 1.35
CA ASP A 71 13.07 -10.41 2.21
C ASP A 71 13.10 -9.27 3.24
N TRP A 72 12.32 -8.21 3.05
CA TRP A 72 12.23 -7.07 3.98
C TRP A 72 11.10 -7.18 4.99
N LEU A 73 10.24 -8.22 4.88
CA LEU A 73 9.07 -8.37 5.75
C LEU A 73 9.46 -8.51 7.23
N ASP A 74 10.50 -9.27 7.54
CA ASP A 74 10.97 -9.46 8.92
C ASP A 74 11.48 -8.14 9.53
N GLU A 75 12.23 -7.36 8.75
CA GLU A 75 12.69 -6.02 9.16
C GLU A 75 11.52 -5.06 9.37
N ALA A 76 10.59 -4.98 8.42
CA ALA A 76 9.44 -4.09 8.52
C ALA A 76 8.51 -4.48 9.68
N PHE A 77 8.34 -5.78 9.94
CA PHE A 77 7.56 -6.28 11.07
C PHE A 77 8.25 -5.98 12.41
N SER A 78 9.54 -6.31 12.55
CA SER A 78 10.31 -6.08 13.77
C SER A 78 10.45 -4.60 14.14
N THR A 79 10.43 -3.70 13.14
CA THR A 79 10.44 -2.25 13.35
C THR A 79 9.05 -1.63 13.59
N GLN A 80 7.99 -2.46 13.57
CA GLN A 80 6.59 -2.04 13.68
C GLN A 80 6.19 -1.05 12.58
N SER A 81 6.68 -1.29 11.36
CA SER A 81 6.38 -0.49 10.17
C SER A 81 5.21 -1.07 9.36
N LEU A 82 4.59 -2.16 9.80
CA LEU A 82 3.47 -2.80 9.11
C LEU A 82 2.23 -2.85 10.01
N GLU A 83 1.09 -2.51 9.43
CA GLU A 83 -0.21 -2.69 10.08
C GLU A 83 -0.61 -4.17 10.07
N VAL A 84 -1.07 -4.69 11.21
CA VAL A 84 -1.51 -6.09 11.32
C VAL A 84 -2.93 -6.20 10.79
N LEU A 85 -3.10 -6.83 9.63
CA LEU A 85 -4.39 -6.87 8.94
C LEU A 85 -5.39 -7.92 9.50
N ASN A 86 -4.93 -8.88 10.30
CA ASN A 86 -5.77 -9.96 10.85
C ASN A 86 -7.09 -9.46 11.48
N PRO A 87 -7.11 -8.42 12.35
CA PRO A 87 -8.35 -7.95 12.98
C PRO A 87 -9.38 -7.42 11.97
N TYR A 88 -8.92 -6.86 10.84
CA TYR A 88 -9.79 -6.36 9.78
C TYR A 88 -10.36 -7.51 8.96
N ILE A 89 -9.53 -8.50 8.64
CA ILE A 89 -9.93 -9.66 7.85
C ILE A 89 -10.90 -10.54 8.65
N GLU A 90 -10.65 -10.77 9.93
CA GLU A 90 -11.56 -11.55 10.79
C GLU A 90 -12.94 -10.90 10.91
N LYS A 91 -13.02 -9.56 10.84
CA LYS A 91 -14.28 -8.80 10.90
C LYS A 91 -15.06 -8.86 9.60
N ASN A 92 -14.38 -8.86 8.46
CA ASN A 92 -14.99 -8.89 7.14
C ASN A 92 -14.14 -9.75 6.20
N ALA A 93 -14.28 -11.06 6.38
CA ALA A 93 -13.49 -12.05 5.68
C ALA A 93 -13.78 -11.98 4.18
N PRO A 94 -12.74 -11.94 3.33
CA PRO A 94 -12.89 -12.19 1.90
C PRO A 94 -13.56 -13.54 1.65
N GLU A 95 -14.17 -13.68 0.48
CA GLU A 95 -14.70 -14.96 0.02
C GLU A 95 -13.61 -16.04 0.11
N ASP A 96 -13.97 -17.20 0.66
CA ASP A 96 -13.09 -18.34 0.91
C ASP A 96 -11.90 -18.12 1.87
N TYR A 97 -11.87 -17.04 2.67
CA TYR A 97 -10.81 -16.85 3.66
C TYR A 97 -10.63 -18.07 4.59
N ALA A 98 -9.37 -18.43 4.88
CA ALA A 98 -8.89 -19.66 5.54
C ALA A 98 -8.96 -20.96 4.71
N GLN A 99 -9.69 -21.00 3.59
CA GLN A 99 -9.71 -22.12 2.65
C GLN A 99 -9.13 -21.76 1.26
N ALA A 100 -8.95 -20.47 0.99
CA ALA A 100 -8.28 -19.94 -0.19
C ALA A 100 -6.83 -20.43 -0.22
N TRP A 101 -6.36 -20.74 -1.42
CA TRP A 101 -5.00 -21.25 -1.64
C TRP A 101 -3.97 -20.15 -1.31
N SER A 102 -3.00 -20.49 -0.44
CA SER A 102 -1.82 -19.69 -0.13
C SER A 102 -0.61 -20.16 -0.94
#